data_AF-A0A0A2MQI4-F1
#
_entry.id   AF-A0A0A2MQI4-F1
#
_cell.length_a   1.000
_cell.length_b   1.000
_cell.length_c   1.000
_cell.angle_alpha   90.00
_cell.angle_beta   90.00
_cell.angle_gamma   90.00
#
_symmetry.space_group_name_H-M   'P 1'
#
loop_
_entity.id
_entity.type
_entity.pdbx_description
1 polymer ?
#
loop_
_entity_poly.entity_id
_entity_poly.type
_entity_poly.pdbx_seq_one_letter_code
_entity_poly.pdbx_strand_id
1 'polypeptide(L)'
;MFEKEAVEYRKNARILRSSEELIKFVSTETYNRIGFVKKYFTKSFLRVYEVTITQNLVYEILKFEIETGQKLVDIYEAKNESTKGADLLMGLQVGTGFLKIPMQAKILDPHVRELNGTYNAFHHRNETGVQIDLLNNYAVECRSRLPLYLLYNYTFGSPYIEAGEIEHLYGCSYLSAEKIPAAILAKSTINFSDFHPSPGKPWHHMFKRRNDGNGGNNPPNEPELDDPNSDIKEFYSRFGMDVTDEFISTLTFYTHEDLTAETDQWERVTIDNFNDKAKSPRIRKPFYKMVMQPLPMRPDGKEGIPQYIDDRTGEFDVDEDILEQWTEGVSIEEEQTEEAY
;
A
#
# COMPACT_ATOMS: atom_id res chain seq x y z
N MET A 1 -12.41 -12.45 15.98
CA MET A 1 -11.04 -12.96 16.26
C MET A 1 -10.02 -12.54 15.18
N PHE A 2 -10.45 -12.26 13.94
CA PHE A 2 -9.59 -11.93 12.78
C PHE A 2 -8.92 -10.54 12.78
N GLU A 3 -9.21 -9.69 13.77
CA GLU A 3 -8.79 -8.27 13.78
C GLU A 3 -7.50 -8.01 14.56
N LYS A 4 -6.97 -9.00 15.31
CA LYS A 4 -5.92 -8.75 16.30
C LYS A 4 -4.61 -8.21 15.70
N GLU A 5 -4.15 -8.75 14.58
CA GLU A 5 -2.89 -8.29 13.95
C GLU A 5 -3.03 -6.91 13.29
N ALA A 6 -4.09 -6.68 12.52
CA ALA A 6 -4.35 -5.38 11.90
C ALA A 6 -4.48 -4.28 12.96
N VAL A 7 -5.17 -4.56 14.06
CA VAL A 7 -5.28 -3.65 15.21
C VAL A 7 -3.91 -3.34 15.81
N GLU A 8 -3.04 -4.34 15.98
CA GLU A 8 -1.71 -4.13 16.51
C GLU A 8 -0.82 -3.32 15.55
N TYR A 9 -0.86 -3.58 14.25
CA TYR A 9 -0.16 -2.75 13.25
C TYR A 9 -0.64 -1.30 13.25
N ARG A 10 -1.95 -1.08 13.33
CA ARG A 10 -2.52 0.28 13.43
C ARG A 10 -2.06 0.99 14.70
N LYS A 11 -2.06 0.28 15.83
CA LYS A 11 -1.56 0.79 17.11
C LYS A 11 -0.06 1.12 17.03
N ASN A 12 0.76 0.24 16.46
CA ASN A 12 2.18 0.45 16.29
C ASN A 12 2.48 1.60 15.32
N ALA A 13 1.74 1.70 14.21
CA ALA A 13 1.82 2.83 13.29
C ALA A 13 1.62 4.16 14.02
N ARG A 14 0.64 4.22 14.92
CA ARG A 14 0.37 5.41 15.75
C ARG A 14 1.45 5.64 16.80
N ILE A 15 1.82 4.64 17.59
CA ILE A 15 2.78 4.82 18.69
C ILE A 15 4.17 5.16 18.14
N LEU A 16 4.61 4.43 17.12
CA LEU A 16 5.95 4.54 16.53
C LEU A 16 6.02 5.58 15.41
N ARG A 17 4.88 6.12 14.97
CA ARG A 17 4.77 7.03 13.80
C ARG A 17 5.42 6.41 12.56
N SER A 18 5.15 5.13 12.36
CA SER A 18 5.85 4.30 11.39
C SER A 18 4.99 4.10 10.15
N SER A 19 5.48 4.60 9.02
CA SER A 19 4.89 4.32 7.71
C SER A 19 4.94 2.83 7.38
N GLU A 20 5.98 2.11 7.81
CA GLU A 20 6.07 0.67 7.61
C GLU A 20 4.90 -0.05 8.29
N GLU A 21 4.63 0.26 9.56
CA GLU A 21 3.52 -0.33 10.30
C GLU A 21 2.15 0.09 9.74
N LEU A 22 2.01 1.34 9.27
CA LEU A 22 0.80 1.78 8.57
C LEU A 22 0.57 0.94 7.31
N ILE A 23 1.61 0.72 6.51
CA ILE A 23 1.50 -0.07 5.28
C ILE A 23 1.24 -1.55 5.58
N LYS A 24 1.76 -2.11 6.68
CA LYS A 24 1.37 -3.44 7.17
C LYS A 24 -0.12 -3.52 7.49
N PHE A 25 -0.63 -2.56 8.26
CA PHE A 25 -2.05 -2.45 8.59
C PHE A 25 -2.91 -2.42 7.32
N VAL A 26 -2.63 -1.49 6.40
CA VAL A 26 -3.47 -1.33 5.20
C VAL A 26 -3.36 -2.52 4.24
N SER A 27 -2.20 -3.15 4.15
CA SER A 27 -2.03 -4.39 3.36
C SER A 27 -2.88 -5.53 3.92
N THR A 28 -2.92 -5.66 5.25
CA THR A 28 -3.69 -6.69 5.97
C THR A 28 -5.19 -6.45 5.81
N GLU A 29 -5.66 -5.23 6.04
CA GLU A 29 -7.08 -4.87 5.86
C GLU A 29 -7.56 -5.11 4.42
N THR A 30 -6.73 -4.74 3.45
CA THR A 30 -7.04 -4.97 2.05
C THR A 30 -7.15 -6.46 1.73
N TYR A 31 -6.24 -7.29 2.26
CA TYR A 31 -6.31 -8.74 2.12
C TYR A 31 -7.59 -9.32 2.74
N ASN A 32 -7.89 -8.94 3.98
CA ASN A 32 -9.08 -9.38 4.70
C ASN A 32 -10.37 -9.00 3.96
N ARG A 33 -10.41 -7.81 3.34
CA ARG A 33 -11.53 -7.36 2.52
C ARG A 33 -11.70 -8.17 1.24
N ILE A 34 -10.61 -8.46 0.53
CA ILE A 34 -10.63 -9.35 -0.64
C ILE A 34 -11.17 -10.72 -0.21
N GLY A 35 -10.66 -11.26 0.89
CA GLY A 35 -11.06 -12.56 1.40
C GLY A 35 -12.51 -12.62 1.83
N PHE A 36 -13.03 -11.60 2.52
CA PHE A 36 -14.44 -11.49 2.85
C PHE A 36 -15.33 -11.54 1.60
N VAL A 37 -15.03 -10.72 0.58
CA VAL A 37 -15.82 -10.70 -0.66
C VAL A 37 -15.68 -12.03 -1.42
N LYS A 38 -14.46 -12.55 -1.58
CA LYS A 38 -14.22 -13.82 -2.28
C LYS A 38 -14.75 -15.03 -1.52
N LYS A 39 -14.95 -14.98 -0.20
CA LYS A 39 -15.52 -16.09 0.59
C LYS A 39 -17.04 -16.11 0.51
N TYR A 40 -17.70 -14.98 0.76
CA TYR A 40 -19.15 -14.94 0.94
C TYR A 40 -19.92 -14.51 -0.32
N PHE A 41 -19.26 -13.82 -1.26
CA PHE A 41 -19.93 -13.11 -2.35
C PHE A 41 -19.54 -13.60 -3.75
N THR A 42 -18.94 -14.80 -3.86
CA THR A 42 -18.45 -15.40 -5.13
C THR A 42 -19.44 -15.42 -6.30
N LYS A 43 -20.74 -15.50 -6.02
CA LYS A 43 -21.82 -15.54 -7.03
C LYS A 43 -22.70 -14.28 -7.04
N SER A 44 -22.29 -13.24 -6.32
CA SER A 44 -23.11 -12.04 -6.09
C SER A 44 -22.67 -10.83 -6.94
N PHE A 45 -23.40 -9.72 -6.79
CA PHE A 45 -23.07 -8.42 -7.37
C PHE A 45 -21.90 -7.71 -6.67
N LEU A 46 -21.53 -8.09 -5.44
CA LEU A 46 -20.42 -7.47 -4.73
C LEU A 46 -19.09 -8.01 -5.26
N ARG A 47 -18.25 -7.12 -5.79
CA ARG A 47 -16.95 -7.45 -6.37
C ARG A 47 -15.90 -6.46 -5.89
N VAL A 48 -14.68 -6.96 -5.71
CA VAL A 48 -13.49 -6.15 -5.44
C VAL A 48 -12.64 -6.17 -6.69
N TYR A 49 -12.37 -4.99 -7.24
CA TYR A 49 -11.49 -4.79 -8.39
C TYR A 49 -10.18 -4.13 -7.95
N GLU A 50 -9.16 -4.14 -8.80
CA GLU A 50 -7.86 -3.49 -8.51
C GLU A 50 -8.01 -2.00 -8.18
N VAL A 51 -8.92 -1.31 -8.88
CA VAL A 51 -9.26 0.10 -8.60
C VAL A 51 -9.83 0.25 -7.19
N THR A 52 -10.73 -0.65 -6.78
CA THR A 52 -11.32 -0.66 -5.43
C THR A 52 -10.25 -0.82 -4.35
N ILE A 53 -9.24 -1.64 -4.62
CA ILE A 53 -8.13 -1.84 -3.67
C ILE A 53 -7.26 -0.60 -3.57
N THR A 54 -6.89 0.01 -4.69
CA THR A 54 -6.08 1.25 -4.65
C THR A 54 -6.83 2.38 -3.95
N GLN A 55 -8.14 2.48 -4.15
CA GLN A 55 -9.00 3.38 -3.39
C GLN A 55 -9.06 3.02 -1.90
N ASN A 56 -9.13 1.74 -1.56
CA ASN A 56 -9.11 1.27 -0.17
C ASN A 56 -7.80 1.66 0.53
N LEU A 57 -6.67 1.49 -0.16
CA LEU A 57 -5.37 1.90 0.33
C LEU A 57 -5.34 3.39 0.67
N VAL A 58 -5.79 4.24 -0.25
CA VAL A 58 -5.89 5.69 -0.03
C VAL A 58 -6.82 6.02 1.14
N TYR A 59 -7.98 5.35 1.19
CA TYR A 59 -8.96 5.55 2.24
C TYR A 59 -8.40 5.23 3.62
N GLU A 60 -7.79 4.06 3.82
CA GLU A 60 -7.27 3.64 5.12
C GLU A 60 -6.12 4.53 5.60
N ILE A 61 -5.25 4.98 4.68
CA ILE A 61 -4.20 5.94 5.03
C ILE A 61 -4.84 7.26 5.49
N LEU A 62 -5.74 7.85 4.71
CA LEU A 62 -6.38 9.12 5.07
C LEU A 62 -7.16 9.02 6.38
N LYS A 63 -7.91 7.94 6.57
CA LYS A 63 -8.64 7.66 7.81
C LYS A 63 -7.68 7.64 9.00
N PHE A 64 -6.56 6.93 8.89
CA PHE A 64 -5.53 6.91 9.93
C PHE A 64 -4.99 8.31 10.22
N GLU A 65 -4.66 9.11 9.20
CA GLU A 65 -4.14 10.47 9.39
C GLU A 65 -5.15 11.36 10.12
N ILE A 66 -6.44 11.24 9.81
CA ILE A 66 -7.53 12.01 10.44
C ILE A 66 -7.70 11.61 11.90
N GLU A 67 -7.81 10.31 12.18
CA GLU A 67 -8.08 9.78 13.52
C GLU A 67 -6.91 9.98 14.49
N THR A 68 -5.68 10.08 13.97
CA THR A 68 -4.47 10.18 14.79
C THR A 68 -3.79 11.54 14.73
N GLY A 69 -4.16 12.39 13.77
CA GLY A 69 -3.45 13.62 13.42
C GLY A 69 -2.03 13.40 12.86
N GLN A 70 -1.66 12.15 12.56
CA GLN A 70 -0.31 11.82 12.09
C GLN A 70 -0.27 11.80 10.58
N LYS A 71 0.44 12.78 10.02
CA LYS A 71 0.66 12.84 8.59
C LYS A 71 1.92 12.07 8.22
N LEU A 72 1.73 10.93 7.54
CA LEU A 72 2.80 10.03 7.13
C LEU A 72 2.97 9.99 5.61
N VAL A 73 1.92 10.31 4.85
CA VAL A 73 1.92 10.26 3.38
C VAL A 73 1.14 11.44 2.81
N ASP A 74 1.73 12.23 1.92
CA ASP A 74 0.94 13.14 1.09
C ASP A 74 0.25 12.36 -0.03
N ILE A 75 -1.08 12.48 -0.14
CA ILE A 75 -1.87 11.81 -1.17
C ILE A 75 -2.42 12.84 -2.16
N TYR A 76 -2.29 12.51 -3.44
CA TYR A 76 -2.83 13.27 -4.55
C TYR A 76 -3.59 12.37 -5.52
N GLU A 77 -4.58 12.92 -6.21
CA GLU A 77 -5.31 12.30 -7.29
C GLU A 77 -5.01 13.04 -8.60
N ALA A 78 -4.80 12.31 -9.69
CA ALA A 78 -4.55 12.91 -10.99
C ALA A 78 -5.79 13.64 -11.53
N LYS A 79 -5.63 14.85 -12.06
CA LYS A 79 -6.72 15.62 -12.67
C LYS A 79 -7.18 15.03 -14.01
N ASN A 80 -6.26 14.40 -14.73
CA ASN A 80 -6.46 13.78 -16.04
C ASN A 80 -5.92 12.34 -16.05
N GLU A 81 -6.77 11.38 -16.40
CA GLU A 81 -6.43 9.96 -16.47
C GLU A 81 -5.92 9.58 -17.86
N SER A 82 -4.65 9.87 -18.15
CA SER A 82 -3.94 9.05 -19.15
C SER A 82 -3.40 7.83 -18.41
N THR A 83 -4.05 6.67 -18.52
CA THR A 83 -3.59 5.45 -17.83
C THR A 83 -2.25 5.01 -18.42
N LYS A 84 -1.15 5.34 -17.73
CA LYS A 84 0.22 4.95 -18.11
C LYS A 84 0.58 3.55 -17.62
N GLY A 85 -0.41 2.65 -17.58
CA GLY A 85 -0.26 1.29 -17.06
C GLY A 85 0.06 1.19 -15.56
N ALA A 86 -0.24 2.24 -14.78
CA ALA A 86 -0.03 2.29 -13.34
C ALA A 86 -1.32 2.77 -12.63
N ASP A 87 -1.55 2.27 -11.42
CA ASP A 87 -2.64 2.73 -10.53
C ASP A 87 -2.13 3.72 -9.48
N LEU A 88 -0.83 3.67 -9.17
CA LEU A 88 -0.18 4.50 -8.17
C LEU A 88 1.18 5.03 -8.67
N LEU A 89 1.51 6.25 -8.30
CA LEU A 89 2.87 6.80 -8.38
C LEU A 89 3.40 7.04 -6.96
N MET A 90 4.48 6.37 -6.59
CA MET A 90 5.09 6.54 -5.28
C MET A 90 6.29 7.47 -5.34
N GLY A 91 6.30 8.49 -4.49
CA GLY A 91 7.48 9.27 -4.12
C GLY A 91 8.14 8.65 -2.89
N LEU A 92 9.20 7.88 -3.11
CA LEU A 92 9.93 7.21 -2.02
C LEU A 92 11.31 7.83 -1.84
N GLN A 93 11.68 8.11 -0.59
CA GLN A 93 13.00 8.64 -0.26
C GLN A 93 14.08 7.55 -0.45
N VAL A 94 15.11 7.87 -1.23
CA VAL A 94 16.28 7.02 -1.48
C VAL A 94 17.52 7.91 -1.44
N GLY A 95 18.41 7.65 -0.48
CA GLY A 95 19.48 8.59 -0.16
C GLY A 95 18.93 9.94 0.29
N THR A 96 19.43 11.03 -0.30
CA THR A 96 19.04 12.40 0.04
C THR A 96 17.87 12.95 -0.78
N GLY A 97 17.32 12.18 -1.72
CA GLY A 97 16.24 12.62 -2.59
C GLY A 97 15.12 11.60 -2.72
N PHE A 98 14.11 11.91 -3.52
CA PHE A 98 12.96 11.06 -3.76
C PHE A 98 12.95 10.53 -5.19
N LEU A 99 12.61 9.26 -5.36
CA LEU A 99 12.33 8.65 -6.66
C LEU A 99 10.84 8.54 -6.90
N LYS A 100 10.43 8.77 -8.16
CA LYS A 100 9.07 8.52 -8.65
C LYS A 100 8.96 7.09 -9.18
N ILE A 101 8.29 6.22 -8.45
CA ILE A 101 8.19 4.79 -8.75
C ILE A 101 6.75 4.48 -9.17
N PRO A 102 6.47 4.22 -10.46
CA PRO A 102 5.14 3.84 -10.89
C PRO A 102 4.84 2.39 -10.48
N MET A 103 3.62 2.18 -9.99
CA MET A 103 3.15 0.93 -9.43
C MET A 103 1.80 0.53 -10.03
N GLN A 104 1.67 -0.73 -10.43
CA GLN A 104 0.41 -1.32 -10.87
C GLN A 104 -0.10 -2.28 -9.80
N ALA A 105 -1.29 -2.03 -9.25
CA ALA A 105 -1.95 -2.96 -8.36
C ALA A 105 -2.50 -4.15 -9.16
N LYS A 106 -2.41 -5.34 -8.57
CA LYS A 106 -2.93 -6.57 -9.17
C LYS A 106 -3.41 -7.54 -8.10
N ILE A 107 -4.67 -7.95 -8.20
CA ILE A 107 -5.19 -9.07 -7.41
C ILE A 107 -4.72 -10.35 -8.09
N LEU A 108 -4.06 -11.23 -7.34
CA LEU A 108 -3.79 -12.56 -7.83
C LEU A 108 -5.04 -13.42 -7.62
N ASP A 109 -5.75 -13.72 -8.71
CA ASP A 109 -6.96 -14.55 -8.64
C ASP A 109 -6.58 -16.03 -8.47
N PRO A 110 -6.93 -16.69 -7.35
CA PRO A 110 -6.61 -18.10 -7.14
C PRO A 110 -7.27 -18.99 -8.19
N HIS A 111 -6.50 -19.95 -8.71
CA HIS A 111 -6.96 -20.93 -9.70
C HIS A 111 -7.75 -22.07 -9.05
N VAL A 112 -7.29 -22.51 -7.86
CA VAL A 112 -7.91 -23.57 -7.07
C VAL A 112 -8.26 -23.07 -5.69
N ARG A 113 -9.17 -23.76 -5.00
CA ARG A 113 -9.58 -23.41 -3.61
C ARG A 113 -8.57 -23.87 -2.54
N GLU A 114 -7.33 -24.14 -2.92
CA GLU A 114 -6.29 -24.70 -2.07
C GLU A 114 -5.24 -23.66 -1.65
N LEU A 115 -4.49 -23.96 -0.60
CA LEU A 115 -3.40 -23.13 -0.06
C LEU A 115 -2.09 -23.19 -0.87
N ASN A 116 -2.13 -23.66 -2.12
CA ASN A 116 -0.90 -23.93 -2.88
C ASN A 116 -0.30 -22.68 -3.56
N GLY A 117 -0.95 -21.52 -3.46
CA GLY A 117 -0.50 -20.30 -4.10
C GLY A 117 -0.53 -20.37 -5.63
N THR A 118 -1.41 -21.19 -6.22
CA THR A 118 -1.62 -21.23 -7.67
C THR A 118 -2.72 -20.26 -8.08
N TYR A 119 -2.38 -19.36 -9.00
CA TYR A 119 -3.23 -18.30 -9.52
C TYR A 119 -3.55 -18.52 -11.00
N ASN A 120 -4.62 -17.89 -11.48
CA ASN A 120 -4.92 -17.79 -12.90
C ASN A 120 -3.86 -16.94 -13.62
N ALA A 121 -3.91 -16.96 -14.96
CA ALA A 121 -2.99 -16.20 -15.80
C ALA A 121 -2.88 -14.73 -15.38
N PHE A 122 -1.64 -14.22 -15.36
CA PHE A 122 -1.32 -12.84 -14.96
C PHE A 122 -1.66 -11.81 -16.04
N HIS A 123 -1.86 -12.25 -17.29
CA HIS A 123 -1.93 -11.34 -18.43
C HIS A 123 -3.30 -10.72 -18.63
N HIS A 124 -3.28 -9.40 -18.73
CA HIS A 124 -4.35 -8.63 -19.33
C HIS A 124 -3.74 -7.82 -20.48
N ARG A 125 -3.97 -8.26 -21.74
CA ARG A 125 -3.80 -7.35 -22.89
C ARG A 125 -4.99 -6.40 -22.87
N ASN A 126 -4.74 -5.11 -22.92
CA ASN A 126 -5.81 -4.12 -23.15
C ASN A 126 -5.72 -3.62 -24.59
N GLU A 127 -6.67 -2.78 -25.00
CA GLU A 127 -6.70 -2.20 -26.36
C GLU A 127 -5.47 -1.32 -26.65
N THR A 128 -4.78 -0.81 -25.61
CA THR A 128 -3.65 0.11 -25.71
C THR A 128 -2.28 -0.57 -25.67
N GLY A 129 -2.23 -1.90 -25.46
CA GLY A 129 -0.99 -2.68 -25.50
C GLY A 129 -0.88 -3.74 -24.41
N VAL A 130 0.34 -4.16 -24.13
CA VAL A 130 0.64 -5.00 -22.96
C VAL A 130 0.87 -4.07 -21.78
N GLN A 131 0.10 -4.24 -20.70
CA GLN A 131 0.16 -3.38 -19.52
C GLN A 131 1.58 -3.22 -18.95
N ILE A 132 2.39 -4.28 -19.03
CA ILE A 132 3.79 -4.29 -18.59
C ILE A 132 4.64 -3.28 -19.37
N ASP A 133 4.39 -3.12 -20.67
CA ASP A 133 5.15 -2.20 -21.53
C ASP A 133 4.78 -0.76 -21.20
N LEU A 134 3.50 -0.49 -20.93
CA LEU A 134 3.03 0.83 -20.49
C LEU A 134 3.68 1.22 -19.16
N LEU A 135 3.70 0.30 -18.20
CA LEU A 135 4.32 0.52 -16.89
C LEU A 135 5.84 0.73 -17.01
N ASN A 136 6.53 -0.06 -17.82
CA ASN A 136 7.97 0.08 -18.09
C ASN A 136 8.28 1.45 -18.72
N ASN A 137 7.52 1.84 -19.74
CA ASN A 137 7.67 3.15 -20.38
C ASN A 137 7.47 4.28 -19.37
N TYR A 138 6.48 4.16 -18.49
CA TYR A 138 6.24 5.16 -17.47
C TYR A 138 7.39 5.26 -16.46
N ALA A 139 8.00 4.14 -16.06
CA ALA A 139 9.17 4.16 -15.18
C ALA A 139 10.39 4.85 -15.83
N VAL A 140 10.54 4.73 -17.15
CA VAL A 140 11.54 5.47 -17.92
C VAL A 140 11.22 6.97 -17.95
N GLU A 141 9.96 7.34 -18.19
CA GLU A 141 9.50 8.75 -18.14
C GLU A 141 9.74 9.39 -16.76
N CYS A 142 9.47 8.63 -15.69
CA CYS A 142 9.73 9.02 -14.31
C CYS A 142 11.22 9.07 -13.95
N ARG A 143 12.12 8.61 -14.83
CA ARG A 143 13.57 8.50 -14.59
C ARG A 143 13.91 7.69 -13.34
N SER A 144 13.05 6.76 -12.95
CA SER A 144 13.34 5.78 -11.89
C SER A 144 13.77 4.44 -12.47
N ARG A 145 13.36 4.10 -13.70
CA ARG A 145 13.64 2.79 -14.31
C ARG A 145 13.30 1.63 -13.36
N LEU A 146 12.27 1.82 -12.54
CA LEU A 146 11.81 0.85 -11.56
C LEU A 146 10.28 0.70 -11.66
N PRO A 147 9.79 -0.03 -12.67
CA PRO A 147 8.37 -0.35 -12.79
C PRO A 147 8.02 -1.48 -11.83
N LEU A 148 7.00 -1.30 -10.98
CA LEU A 148 6.63 -2.30 -9.97
C LEU A 148 5.18 -2.78 -10.11
N TYR A 149 4.97 -4.06 -9.84
CA TYR A 149 3.64 -4.57 -9.49
C TYR A 149 3.48 -4.66 -7.97
N LEU A 150 2.31 -4.27 -7.49
CA LEU A 150 1.83 -4.57 -6.13
C LEU A 150 0.84 -5.73 -6.23
N LEU A 151 1.25 -6.90 -5.74
CA LEU A 151 0.50 -8.14 -5.82
C LEU A 151 -0.24 -8.40 -4.52
N TYR A 152 -1.57 -8.47 -4.60
CA TYR A 152 -2.42 -8.89 -3.50
C TYR A 152 -2.61 -10.40 -3.57
N ASN A 153 -1.86 -11.12 -2.73
CA ASN A 153 -1.60 -12.56 -2.84
C ASN A 153 -2.71 -13.43 -2.24
N TYR A 154 -3.96 -13.19 -2.62
CA TYR A 154 -5.12 -13.85 -2.02
C TYR A 154 -5.17 -15.37 -2.30
N THR A 155 -5.42 -16.17 -1.26
CA THR A 155 -5.78 -17.59 -1.39
C THR A 155 -7.12 -17.90 -0.70
N PHE A 156 -7.88 -18.84 -1.25
CA PHE A 156 -9.13 -19.30 -0.65
C PHE A 156 -8.93 -20.04 0.68
N GLY A 157 -7.78 -20.68 0.87
CA GLY A 157 -7.56 -21.50 2.06
C GLY A 157 -7.20 -20.70 3.32
N SER A 158 -6.78 -19.44 3.16
CA SER A 158 -6.55 -18.48 4.24
C SER A 158 -7.25 -17.17 3.86
N PRO A 159 -8.57 -17.04 4.11
CA PRO A 159 -9.33 -15.86 3.72
C PRO A 159 -9.04 -14.63 4.58
N TYR A 160 -8.30 -14.80 5.68
CA TYR A 160 -7.89 -13.75 6.61
C TYR A 160 -6.47 -14.05 7.04
N ILE A 161 -5.66 -13.02 7.30
CA ILE A 161 -4.32 -13.23 7.86
C ILE A 161 -4.48 -13.60 9.35
N GLU A 162 -4.03 -14.80 9.71
CA GLU A 162 -4.01 -15.27 11.10
C GLU A 162 -2.67 -15.01 11.79
N ALA A 163 -2.70 -14.93 13.13
CA ALA A 163 -1.52 -14.65 13.93
C ALA A 163 -0.38 -15.66 13.69
N GLY A 164 0.76 -15.19 13.17
CA GLY A 164 1.93 -16.02 12.88
C GLY A 164 1.91 -16.70 11.51
N GLU A 165 0.96 -16.38 10.63
CA GLU A 165 1.06 -16.71 9.21
C GLU A 165 2.18 -15.91 8.53
N ILE A 166 2.69 -16.45 7.42
CA ILE A 166 3.84 -15.86 6.72
C ILE A 166 3.38 -14.62 5.93
N GLU A 167 3.64 -13.42 6.46
CA GLU A 167 3.24 -12.11 5.89
C GLU A 167 3.66 -11.87 4.43
N HIS A 168 4.67 -12.56 3.90
CA HIS A 168 5.03 -12.40 2.49
C HIS A 168 4.21 -13.30 1.56
N LEU A 169 3.59 -14.37 2.09
CA LEU A 169 2.64 -15.22 1.36
C LEU A 169 1.23 -14.63 1.37
N TYR A 170 0.89 -13.85 2.40
CA TYR A 170 -0.46 -13.29 2.62
C TYR A 170 -0.39 -11.79 2.85
N GLY A 171 -1.16 -11.01 2.07
CA GLY A 171 -1.11 -9.55 2.09
C GLY A 171 -0.73 -8.96 0.73
N CYS A 172 0.16 -7.97 0.75
CA CYS A 172 0.63 -7.24 -0.42
C CYS A 172 2.15 -7.43 -0.59
N SER A 173 2.58 -8.06 -1.68
CA SER A 173 3.99 -8.12 -2.07
C SER A 173 4.27 -7.18 -3.25
N TYR A 174 5.55 -6.89 -3.48
CA TYR A 174 5.97 -6.17 -4.68
C TYR A 174 6.94 -6.99 -5.53
N LEU A 175 6.96 -6.67 -6.82
CA LEU A 175 7.89 -7.27 -7.77
C LEU A 175 8.26 -6.27 -8.87
N SER A 176 9.50 -6.31 -9.38
CA SER A 176 9.88 -5.50 -10.55
C SER A 176 9.33 -6.09 -11.84
N ALA A 177 8.56 -5.30 -12.59
CA ALA A 177 7.98 -5.73 -13.86
C ALA A 177 9.05 -6.20 -14.87
N GLU A 178 10.24 -5.58 -14.86
CA GLU A 178 11.37 -5.98 -15.72
C GLU A 178 11.87 -7.40 -15.41
N LYS A 179 11.61 -7.91 -14.21
CA LYS A 179 12.07 -9.23 -13.77
C LYS A 179 11.07 -10.35 -14.07
N ILE A 180 9.89 -10.05 -14.61
CA ILE A 180 8.93 -11.11 -14.96
C ILE A 180 9.35 -11.75 -16.29
N PRO A 181 9.77 -13.02 -16.32
CA PRO A 181 10.16 -13.67 -17.57
C PRO A 181 8.97 -13.84 -18.51
N ALA A 182 9.18 -13.63 -19.82
CA ALA A 182 8.16 -13.84 -20.84
C ALA A 182 7.52 -15.25 -20.80
N ALA A 183 8.27 -16.25 -20.33
CA ALA A 183 7.75 -17.60 -20.14
C ALA A 183 6.66 -17.69 -19.05
N ILE A 184 6.79 -16.91 -17.96
CA ILE A 184 5.77 -16.82 -16.89
C ILE A 184 4.54 -16.09 -17.44
N LEU A 185 4.78 -15.05 -18.23
CA LEU A 185 3.73 -14.30 -18.92
C LEU A 185 2.89 -15.18 -19.87
N ALA A 186 3.47 -16.25 -20.42
CA ALA A 186 2.76 -17.16 -21.32
C ALA A 186 1.95 -18.26 -20.61
N LYS A 187 2.06 -18.42 -19.29
CA LYS A 187 1.38 -19.50 -18.57
C LYS A 187 -0.11 -19.22 -18.37
N SER A 188 -0.94 -20.27 -18.47
CA SER A 188 -2.37 -20.22 -18.13
C SER A 188 -2.62 -20.19 -16.62
N THR A 189 -1.67 -20.70 -15.84
CA THR A 189 -1.67 -20.73 -14.38
C THR A 189 -0.26 -20.44 -13.87
N ILE A 190 -0.16 -19.72 -12.76
CA ILE A 190 1.11 -19.23 -12.23
C ILE A 190 1.16 -19.52 -10.73
N ASN A 191 2.28 -20.01 -10.23
CA ASN A 191 2.47 -20.23 -8.80
C ASN A 191 3.09 -19.01 -8.13
N PHE A 192 2.89 -18.82 -6.84
CA PHE A 192 3.55 -17.77 -6.07
C PHE A 192 5.07 -17.78 -6.26
N SER A 193 5.68 -18.96 -6.30
CA SER A 193 7.12 -19.16 -6.53
C SER A 193 7.60 -18.74 -7.93
N ASP A 194 6.70 -18.62 -8.91
CA ASP A 194 7.02 -18.07 -10.22
C ASP A 194 7.31 -16.56 -10.13
N PHE A 195 6.57 -15.82 -9.29
CA PHE A 195 6.84 -14.40 -9.03
C PHE A 195 7.93 -14.17 -7.97
N HIS A 196 8.04 -15.10 -7.04
CA HIS A 196 8.92 -15.02 -5.87
C HIS A 196 9.77 -16.29 -5.77
N PRO A 197 10.86 -16.43 -6.54
CA PRO A 197 11.75 -17.59 -6.47
C PRO A 197 12.53 -17.68 -5.15
N SER A 198 12.55 -16.60 -4.37
CA SER A 198 13.00 -16.49 -2.99
C SER A 198 11.79 -16.17 -2.09
N PRO A 199 11.93 -16.05 -0.75
CA PRO A 199 10.87 -15.48 0.07
C PRO A 199 10.32 -14.20 -0.57
N GLY A 200 9.00 -14.09 -0.62
CA GLY A 200 8.31 -12.93 -1.18
C GLY A 200 8.76 -11.65 -0.50
N LYS A 201 8.59 -10.52 -1.18
CA LYS A 201 8.98 -9.20 -0.66
C LYS A 201 7.73 -8.43 -0.27
N PRO A 202 7.38 -8.35 1.03
CA PRO A 202 6.25 -7.55 1.48
C PRO A 202 6.40 -6.09 1.09
N TRP A 203 5.30 -5.44 0.71
CA TRP A 203 5.31 -4.04 0.29
C TRP A 203 5.80 -3.09 1.39
N HIS A 204 5.46 -3.37 2.65
CA HIS A 204 5.89 -2.56 3.79
C HIS A 204 7.42 -2.46 3.95
N HIS A 205 8.19 -3.45 3.47
CA HIS A 205 9.67 -3.38 3.49
C HIS A 205 10.24 -2.21 2.69
N MET A 206 9.49 -1.64 1.74
CA MET A 206 9.92 -0.44 1.01
C MET A 206 9.98 0.81 1.91
N PHE A 207 9.28 0.78 3.06
CA PHE A 207 9.11 1.92 3.96
C PHE A 207 9.96 1.78 5.23
N LYS A 208 10.70 0.67 5.37
CA LYS A 208 11.59 0.45 6.49
C LYS A 208 12.71 1.49 6.50
N ARG A 209 12.83 2.22 7.61
CA ARG A 209 13.92 3.18 7.79
C ARG A 209 15.23 2.41 8.01
N ARG A 210 16.34 3.03 7.60
CA ARG A 210 17.64 2.34 7.53
C ARG A 210 18.40 2.33 8.85
N ASN A 211 18.01 3.14 9.84
CA ASN A 211 18.83 3.48 11.01
C ASN A 211 18.13 3.48 12.38
N ASP A 212 17.00 2.81 12.51
CA ASP A 212 16.32 2.57 13.78
C ASP A 212 17.01 1.48 14.64
N GLY A 213 18.27 1.16 14.33
CA GLY A 213 19.16 0.25 15.08
C GLY A 213 19.44 0.63 16.54
N ASN A 214 18.83 1.68 17.05
CA ASN A 214 18.56 1.87 18.47
C ASN A 214 17.14 2.38 18.60
N GLY A 215 16.26 1.64 19.29
CA GLY A 215 14.87 2.02 19.59
C GLY A 215 14.74 3.25 20.51
N GLY A 216 15.52 4.30 20.27
CA GLY A 216 15.46 5.58 20.93
C GLY A 216 14.56 6.54 20.15
N ASN A 217 13.66 7.20 20.85
CA ASN A 217 12.72 8.21 20.35
C ASN A 217 13.36 9.49 19.77
N ASN A 218 14.66 9.47 19.45
CA ASN A 218 15.30 10.60 18.80
C ASN A 218 15.10 10.48 17.30
N PRO A 219 14.59 11.54 16.62
CA PRO A 219 14.67 11.59 15.17
C PRO A 219 16.14 11.40 14.80
N PRO A 220 16.47 10.42 13.92
CA PRO A 220 17.86 10.21 13.55
C PRO A 220 18.38 11.53 12.99
N ASN A 221 19.51 12.01 13.54
CA ASN A 221 20.33 12.96 12.79
C ASN A 221 20.53 12.33 11.40
N GLU A 222 20.33 13.11 10.34
CA GLU A 222 20.51 12.62 8.97
C GLU A 222 21.82 11.85 8.93
N PRO A 223 21.79 10.53 8.65
CA PRO A 223 23.03 9.78 8.62
C PRO A 223 23.91 10.42 7.57
N GLU A 224 25.11 10.84 7.97
CA GLU A 224 26.16 11.17 7.01
C GLU A 224 26.42 9.88 6.21
N LEU A 225 25.89 9.84 4.99
CA LEU A 225 26.13 8.75 4.07
C LEU A 225 27.53 8.95 3.50
N ASP A 226 28.46 8.08 3.88
CA ASP A 226 29.84 8.08 3.36
C ASP A 226 29.88 7.96 1.82
N ASP A 227 28.85 7.35 1.21
CA ASP A 227 28.65 7.27 -0.24
C ASP A 227 27.15 7.25 -0.61
N PRO A 228 26.59 8.34 -1.18
CA PRO A 228 25.21 8.40 -1.64
C PRO A 228 24.84 7.32 -2.68
N ASN A 229 25.82 6.86 -3.48
CA ASN A 229 25.57 5.84 -4.50
C ASN A 229 25.44 4.44 -3.90
N SER A 230 26.13 4.16 -2.80
CA SER A 230 25.97 2.90 -2.05
C SER A 230 24.53 2.69 -1.64
N ASP A 231 23.85 3.76 -1.23
CA ASP A 231 22.47 3.71 -0.81
C ASP A 231 21.50 3.38 -1.93
N ILE A 232 21.72 3.99 -3.08
CA ILE A 232 20.95 3.74 -4.30
C ILE A 232 21.19 2.29 -4.76
N LYS A 233 22.45 1.83 -4.77
CA LYS A 233 22.80 0.43 -5.10
C LYS A 233 22.10 -0.57 -4.19
N GLU A 234 22.12 -0.33 -2.88
CA GLU A 234 21.42 -1.20 -1.93
C GLU A 234 19.92 -1.20 -2.22
N PHE A 235 19.31 -0.03 -2.42
CA PHE A 235 17.89 0.10 -2.73
C PHE A 235 17.51 -0.72 -3.97
N TYR A 236 18.21 -0.53 -5.10
CA TYR A 236 17.94 -1.27 -6.34
C TYR A 236 18.26 -2.77 -6.24
N SER A 237 19.25 -3.18 -5.45
CA SER A 237 19.56 -4.61 -5.25
C SER A 237 18.41 -5.36 -4.55
N ARG A 238 17.60 -4.68 -3.72
CA ARG A 238 16.36 -5.23 -3.16
C ARG A 238 15.33 -5.58 -4.24
N PHE A 239 15.46 -5.07 -5.46
CA PHE A 239 14.62 -5.43 -6.62
C PHE A 239 15.34 -6.40 -7.58
N GLY A 240 16.49 -6.94 -7.18
CA GLY A 240 17.32 -7.82 -8.02
C GLY A 240 18.00 -7.07 -9.16
N MET A 241 18.20 -5.76 -9.03
CA MET A 241 18.89 -4.92 -10.00
C MET A 241 20.28 -4.59 -9.48
N ASP A 242 21.30 -5.04 -10.21
CA ASP A 242 22.68 -4.62 -9.98
C ASP A 242 22.91 -3.36 -10.82
N VAL A 243 23.10 -2.22 -10.15
CA VAL A 243 23.15 -0.90 -10.79
C VAL A 243 24.54 -0.31 -10.74
N THR A 244 25.02 0.15 -11.89
CA THR A 244 26.32 0.82 -12.03
C THR A 244 26.19 2.31 -11.70
N ASP A 245 27.32 3.00 -11.49
CA ASP A 245 27.31 4.46 -11.34
C ASP A 245 26.76 5.16 -12.60
N GLU A 246 26.99 4.59 -13.78
CA GLU A 246 26.39 5.07 -15.03
C GLU A 246 24.85 4.96 -14.97
N PHE A 247 24.29 3.84 -14.51
CA PHE A 247 22.84 3.71 -14.32
C PHE A 247 22.32 4.78 -13.35
N ILE A 248 22.99 4.96 -12.22
CA ILE A 248 22.60 5.95 -11.20
C ILE A 248 22.59 7.36 -11.78
N SER A 249 23.56 7.70 -12.63
CA SER A 249 23.61 9.01 -13.30
C SER A 249 22.42 9.29 -14.23
N THR A 250 21.67 8.26 -14.63
CA THR A 250 20.45 8.40 -15.45
C THR A 250 19.18 8.63 -14.62
N LEU A 251 19.26 8.44 -13.30
CA LEU A 251 18.13 8.62 -12.39
C LEU A 251 17.86 10.11 -12.14
N THR A 252 16.62 10.44 -11.83
CA THR A 252 16.25 11.79 -11.36
C THR A 252 15.71 11.70 -9.94
N PHE A 253 16.41 12.37 -9.03
CA PHE A 253 15.98 12.53 -7.65
C PHE A 253 15.30 13.88 -7.50
N TYR A 254 14.16 13.87 -6.83
CA TYR A 254 13.33 15.03 -6.55
C TYR A 254 13.46 15.41 -5.08
N THR A 255 13.29 16.69 -4.77
CA THR A 255 13.00 17.10 -3.40
C THR A 255 11.55 16.75 -3.05
N HIS A 256 11.21 16.74 -1.75
CA HIS A 256 9.82 16.60 -1.33
C HIS A 256 8.95 17.75 -1.88
N GLU A 257 9.48 18.97 -1.92
CA GLU A 257 8.81 20.14 -2.49
C GLU A 257 8.52 19.96 -3.99
N ASP A 258 9.48 19.47 -4.78
CA ASP A 258 9.27 19.18 -6.21
C ASP A 258 8.09 18.24 -6.42
N LEU A 259 7.96 17.20 -5.58
CA LEU A 259 6.89 16.21 -5.70
C LEU A 259 5.52 16.75 -5.27
N THR A 260 5.49 17.69 -4.34
CA THR A 260 4.24 18.25 -3.78
C THR A 260 3.75 19.49 -4.53
N ALA A 261 4.63 20.19 -5.26
CA ALA A 261 4.33 21.41 -6.00
C ALA A 261 3.63 21.20 -7.36
N GLU A 262 3.52 19.95 -7.87
CA GLU A 262 2.94 19.62 -9.19
C GLU A 262 1.40 19.77 -9.28
N THR A 263 0.87 20.89 -8.81
CA THR A 263 -0.56 21.16 -8.65
C THR A 263 -1.32 21.23 -9.98
N ASP A 264 -0.66 21.43 -11.11
CA ASP A 264 -1.31 21.44 -12.44
C ASP A 264 -1.80 20.05 -12.88
N GLN A 265 -1.10 19.00 -12.46
CA GLN A 265 -1.41 17.61 -12.83
C GLN A 265 -2.13 16.86 -11.71
N TRP A 266 -1.88 17.28 -10.47
CA TRP A 266 -2.28 16.58 -9.26
C TRP A 266 -3.15 17.48 -8.39
N GLU A 267 -4.22 16.90 -7.88
CA GLU A 267 -5.07 17.52 -6.87
C GLU A 267 -4.78 16.84 -5.53
N ARG A 268 -4.43 17.61 -4.50
CA ARG A 268 -4.21 17.05 -3.17
C ARG A 268 -5.52 16.50 -2.64
N VAL A 269 -5.49 15.28 -2.11
CA VAL A 269 -6.66 14.67 -1.49
C VAL A 269 -6.73 15.17 -0.05
N THR A 270 -7.75 15.96 0.25
CA THR A 270 -8.06 16.48 1.59
C THR A 270 -9.51 16.13 1.95
N ILE A 271 -9.85 16.23 3.24
CA ILE A 271 -11.23 16.05 3.72
C ILE A 271 -12.18 17.01 2.99
N ASP A 272 -11.78 18.27 2.85
CA ASP A 272 -12.61 19.31 2.23
C ASP A 272 -12.92 19.00 0.75
N ASN A 273 -11.93 18.46 0.03
CA ASN A 273 -12.08 18.12 -1.39
C ASN A 273 -13.01 16.92 -1.64
N PHE A 274 -13.20 16.03 -0.65
CA PHE A 274 -14.15 14.91 -0.78
C PHE A 274 -15.61 15.38 -0.81
N ASN A 275 -15.95 16.43 -0.06
CA ASN A 275 -17.32 16.91 0.06
C ASN A 275 -17.80 17.66 -1.20
N ASP A 276 -16.91 18.37 -1.90
CA ASP A 276 -17.26 19.15 -3.08
C ASP A 276 -17.43 18.31 -4.37
N LYS A 277 -16.77 17.15 -4.46
CA LYS A 277 -16.82 16.26 -5.64
C LYS A 277 -18.13 15.48 -5.79
N ALA A 278 -19.05 15.55 -4.82
CA ALA A 278 -20.37 14.90 -4.88
C ALA A 278 -21.28 15.39 -6.04
N LYS A 279 -20.90 16.48 -6.72
CA LYS A 279 -21.74 17.17 -7.73
C LYS A 279 -21.64 16.61 -9.16
N SER A 280 -20.72 15.67 -9.45
CA SER A 280 -20.73 14.96 -10.74
C SER A 280 -20.07 13.59 -10.61
N PRO A 281 -20.83 12.48 -10.64
CA PRO A 281 -20.25 11.13 -10.63
C PRO A 281 -19.64 10.85 -12.00
N ARG A 282 -18.44 11.37 -12.25
CA ARG A 282 -17.63 10.86 -13.37
C ARG A 282 -17.04 9.53 -12.90
N ILE A 283 -17.44 8.44 -13.56
CA ILE A 283 -16.80 7.12 -13.42
C ILE A 283 -15.40 7.24 -14.02
N ARG A 284 -14.48 7.72 -13.20
CA ARG A 284 -13.07 7.93 -13.49
C ARG A 284 -12.30 6.83 -12.75
N LYS A 285 -11.31 6.22 -13.41
CA LYS A 285 -10.42 5.22 -12.80
C LYS A 285 -9.27 5.98 -12.11
N PRO A 286 -9.39 6.28 -10.82
CA PRO A 286 -8.48 7.22 -10.18
C PRO A 286 -7.03 6.72 -10.28
N PHE A 287 -6.13 7.66 -10.54
CA PHE A 287 -4.70 7.44 -10.51
C PHE A 287 -4.12 8.29 -9.37
N TYR A 288 -3.50 7.65 -8.38
CA TYR A 288 -3.03 8.33 -7.19
C TYR A 288 -1.52 8.56 -7.22
N LYS A 289 -1.06 9.63 -6.56
CA LYS A 289 0.34 9.83 -6.18
C LYS A 289 0.43 9.85 -4.67
N MET A 290 1.33 9.05 -4.11
CA MET A 290 1.65 8.99 -2.69
C MET A 290 3.08 9.43 -2.49
N VAL A 291 3.32 10.47 -1.70
CA VAL A 291 4.67 10.96 -1.38
C VAL A 291 4.93 10.75 0.10
N MET A 292 5.95 9.97 0.44
CA MET A 292 6.30 9.72 1.83
C MET A 292 6.80 10.97 2.52
N GLN A 293 6.38 11.21 3.76
CA GLN A 293 6.98 12.28 4.55
C GLN A 293 8.41 11.90 4.95
N PRO A 294 9.41 12.80 4.75
CA PRO A 294 10.79 12.52 5.15
C PRO A 294 10.92 12.31 6.67
N LEU A 295 10.10 13.02 7.44
CA LEU A 295 9.96 12.86 8.89
C LEU A 295 8.47 12.80 9.24
N PRO A 296 8.05 12.02 10.25
CA PRO A 296 6.66 12.04 10.70
C PRO A 296 6.36 13.43 11.25
N MET A 297 5.40 14.14 10.65
CA MET A 297 5.01 15.45 11.15
C MET A 297 4.34 15.29 12.52
N ARG A 298 4.69 16.16 13.48
CA ARG A 298 3.89 16.30 14.71
C ARG A 298 2.58 16.99 14.33
N PRO A 299 1.42 16.59 14.90
CA PRO A 299 0.22 17.41 14.82
C PRO A 299 0.61 18.78 15.38
N ASP A 300 0.51 19.84 14.58
CA ASP A 300 0.95 21.17 14.99
C ASP A 300 -0.06 21.88 15.90
N GLY A 301 -1.12 21.17 16.31
CA GLY A 301 -2.20 21.67 17.18
C GLY A 301 -2.97 22.85 16.58
N LYS A 302 -2.74 23.20 15.31
CA LYS A 302 -3.27 24.42 14.67
C LYS A 302 -4.23 24.14 13.52
N GLU A 303 -4.12 23.00 12.85
CA GLU A 303 -5.19 22.52 11.97
C GLU A 303 -6.26 21.85 12.85
N GLY A 304 -7.54 22.19 12.66
CA GLY A 304 -8.70 21.86 13.52
C GLY A 304 -9.05 20.38 13.67
N ILE A 305 -8.04 19.56 13.96
CA ILE A 305 -8.10 18.16 14.32
C ILE A 305 -8.50 18.10 15.79
N PRO A 306 -9.57 17.38 16.15
CA PRO A 306 -9.98 17.21 17.54
C PRO A 306 -8.80 16.66 18.37
N GLN A 307 -8.34 17.44 19.35
CA GLN A 307 -7.31 17.01 20.29
C GLN A 307 -7.93 15.99 21.26
N TYR A 308 -7.83 14.70 20.92
CA TYR A 308 -8.18 13.59 21.82
C TYR A 308 -6.95 13.04 22.56
N ILE A 309 -5.96 13.87 22.88
CA ILE A 309 -4.72 13.41 23.54
C ILE A 309 -4.29 14.41 24.62
N ASP A 310 -4.13 13.91 25.85
CA ASP A 310 -3.34 14.57 26.90
C ASP A 310 -1.84 14.29 26.65
N ASP A 311 -1.12 15.35 26.33
CA ASP A 311 0.30 15.31 25.98
C ASP A 311 1.23 14.89 27.15
N ARG A 312 0.71 14.75 28.38
CA ARG A 312 1.54 14.51 29.58
C ARG A 312 1.61 13.06 30.04
N THR A 313 0.59 12.25 29.76
CA THR A 313 0.51 10.88 30.29
C THR A 313 0.85 9.83 29.23
N GLY A 314 0.63 10.13 27.95
CA GLY A 314 0.64 9.11 26.89
C GLY A 314 -0.44 8.04 27.10
N GLU A 315 -1.31 8.21 28.10
CA GLU A 315 -2.47 7.39 28.34
C GLU A 315 -3.62 7.93 27.52
N PHE A 316 -4.35 7.00 26.96
CA PHE A 316 -5.53 7.29 26.19
C PHE A 316 -6.68 7.68 27.14
N ASP A 317 -7.29 8.82 26.87
CA ASP A 317 -8.73 8.96 27.04
C ASP A 317 -9.34 8.46 25.71
N VAL A 318 -9.21 7.16 25.42
CA VAL A 318 -10.19 6.55 24.53
C VAL A 318 -11.42 6.50 25.41
N ASP A 319 -12.44 7.25 25.04
CA ASP A 319 -13.76 7.07 25.60
C ASP A 319 -14.10 5.57 25.44
N GLU A 320 -13.96 4.78 26.51
CA GLU A 320 -14.14 3.32 26.47
C GLU A 320 -15.52 2.99 25.92
N ASP A 321 -16.49 3.89 26.10
CA ASP A 321 -17.83 3.88 25.53
C ASP A 321 -17.84 3.82 23.99
N ILE A 322 -16.86 4.44 23.31
CA ILE A 322 -16.75 4.37 21.84
C ILE A 322 -16.21 3.01 21.40
N LEU A 323 -15.28 2.40 22.14
CA LEU A 323 -14.79 1.06 21.81
C LEU A 323 -15.83 -0.02 22.14
N GLU A 324 -16.56 0.12 23.25
CA GLU A 324 -17.68 -0.75 23.61
C GLU A 324 -18.81 -0.67 22.57
N GLN A 325 -19.20 0.52 22.10
CA GLN A 325 -20.22 0.69 21.06
C GLN A 325 -19.87 0.02 19.72
N TRP A 326 -18.59 -0.06 19.37
CA TRP A 326 -18.15 -0.76 18.15
C TRP A 326 -18.14 -2.28 18.31
N THR A 327 -17.96 -2.79 19.54
CA THR A 327 -18.00 -4.23 19.84
C THR A 327 -19.40 -4.76 20.15
N GLU A 328 -20.31 -3.93 20.67
CA GLU A 328 -21.68 -4.33 21.02
C GLU A 328 -22.63 -4.36 19.81
N GLY A 329 -22.25 -3.78 18.66
CA GLY A 329 -23.06 -3.73 17.44
C GLY A 329 -23.16 -5.04 16.63
N VAL A 330 -22.54 -6.13 17.09
CA VAL A 330 -22.57 -7.45 16.40
C VAL A 330 -22.97 -8.56 17.37
N SER A 331 -24.12 -8.40 18.03
CA SER A 331 -24.85 -9.59 18.51
C SER A 331 -25.55 -10.22 17.32
N ILE A 332 -24.92 -11.22 16.70
CA ILE A 332 -25.66 -12.14 15.83
C ILE A 332 -26.54 -12.94 16.78
N GLU A 333 -27.84 -12.63 16.83
CA GLU A 333 -28.81 -13.51 17.47
C GLU A 333 -28.75 -14.87 16.74
N GLU A 334 -28.21 -15.88 17.41
CA GLU A 334 -28.32 -17.27 16.97
C GLU A 334 -29.79 -17.65 17.00
N GLU A 335 -30.46 -17.54 15.86
CA GLU A 335 -31.81 -18.04 15.67
C GLU A 335 -31.77 -19.57 15.81
N GLN A 336 -32.13 -20.06 17.00
CA GLN A 336 -32.32 -21.48 17.25
C GLN A 336 -33.52 -21.97 16.44
N THR A 337 -33.26 -22.55 15.28
CA THR A 337 -34.25 -23.38 14.58
C THR A 337 -34.40 -24.70 15.33
N GLU A 338 -35.38 -24.78 16.23
CA GLU A 338 -35.87 -26.07 16.74
C GLU A 338 -36.56 -26.84 15.60
N GLU A 339 -36.02 -28.02 15.30
CA GLU A 339 -36.66 -29.02 14.46
C GLU A 339 -37.94 -29.53 15.15
N ALA A 340 -39.09 -29.33 14.51
CA ALA A 340 -40.31 -30.04 14.84
C ALA A 340 -40.22 -31.50 14.37
N TYR A 341 -40.27 -32.43 15.32
CA TYR A 341 -40.64 -33.83 15.10
C TYR A 341 -42.15 -34.00 15.10
#